data_AF-A0A7V2JRK4-F1
#
_entry.id   AF-A0A7V2JRK4-F1
#
_cell.length_a   1.000
_cell.length_b   1.000
_cell.length_c   1.000
_cell.angle_alpha   90.00
_cell.angle_beta   90.00
_cell.angle_gamma   90.00
#
_symmetry.space_group_name_H-M   'P 1'
#
loop_
_entity.id
_entity.type
_entity.pdbx_description
1 polymer ?
#
loop_
_entity_poly.entity_id
_entity_poly.type
_entity_poly.pdbx_seq_one_letter_code
_entity_poly.pdbx_strand_id
1 'polypeptide(L)'
;TDLIKLINEGRISGKMAKEVFEEMFVGGKDPQALIEEKGLAQISDESAIAGFVDKAIEANPMVVAEYKAGKKQAIGFLVGQIMKASRGQANPKLVNEILQKKLQ
;
A
#
# COMPACT_ATOMS: atom_id res chain seq x y z
N THR A 1 2.05 18.54 14.27
CA THR A 1 1.72 18.51 12.83
C THR A 1 0.74 17.40 12.61
N ASP A 2 -0.49 17.73 12.20
CA ASP A 2 -1.59 16.76 12.05
C ASP A 2 -1.30 15.66 11.02
N LEU A 3 -0.43 15.94 10.03
CA LEU A 3 0.03 14.95 9.06
C LEU A 3 0.77 13.76 9.68
N ILE A 4 1.66 14.01 10.65
CA ILE A 4 2.42 12.93 11.32
C ILE A 4 1.48 12.04 12.12
N LYS A 5 0.47 12.64 12.77
CA LYS A 5 -0.57 11.91 13.50
C LYS A 5 -1.34 10.97 12.56
N LEU A 6 -1.74 11.46 11.38
CA LEU A 6 -2.45 10.68 10.37
C LEU A 6 -1.63 9.51 9.81
N ILE A 7 -0.31 9.67 9.70
CA ILE A 7 0.60 8.55 9.36
C ILE A 7 0.62 7.52 10.49
N ASN A 8 0.79 7.97 11.74
CA ASN A 8 0.88 7.08 12.90
C ASN A 8 -0.42 6.30 13.15
N GLU A 9 -1.57 6.91 12.87
CA GLU A 9 -2.89 6.27 12.91
C GLU A 9 -3.12 5.31 11.72
N GLY A 10 -2.22 5.27 10.75
CA GLY A 10 -2.37 4.45 9.55
C GLY A 10 -3.48 4.93 8.63
N ARG A 11 -3.93 6.19 8.75
CA ARG A 11 -4.94 6.80 7.87
C ARG A 11 -4.41 6.98 6.46
N ILE A 12 -3.10 7.22 6.32
CA ILE A 12 -2.39 7.31 5.04
C ILE A 12 -1.03 6.62 5.12
N SER A 13 -0.52 6.20 3.96
CA SER A 13 0.84 5.68 3.85
C SER A 13 1.87 6.81 3.86
N GLY A 14 3.13 6.49 4.19
CA GLY A 14 4.22 7.46 4.10
C GLY A 14 4.46 8.00 2.68
N LYS A 15 4.08 7.26 1.64
CA LYS A 15 4.12 7.75 0.25
C LYS A 15 3.07 8.84 0.02
N MET A 16 1.83 8.60 0.45
CA MET A 16 0.73 9.56 0.36
C MET A 16 1.00 10.80 1.20
N ALA A 17 1.62 10.64 2.36
CA ALA A 17 1.98 11.77 3.21
C ALA A 17 2.96 12.74 2.53
N LYS A 18 3.85 12.26 1.65
CA LYS A 18 4.72 13.15 0.87
C LYS A 18 3.91 13.99 -0.13
N GLU A 19 2.96 13.38 -0.82
CA GLU A 19 2.05 14.08 -1.75
C GLU A 19 1.22 15.14 -1.00
N VAL A 20 0.60 14.75 0.11
CA VAL A 20 -0.17 15.67 0.97
C VAL A 20 0.72 16.80 1.48
N PHE A 21 1.95 16.51 1.93
CA PHE A 21 2.87 17.52 2.43
C PHE A 21 3.24 18.57 1.37
N GLU A 22 3.51 18.15 0.13
CA GLU A 22 3.80 19.07 -0.98
C GLU A 22 2.63 20.04 -1.21
N GLU A 23 1.39 19.56 -1.18
CA GLU A 23 0.21 20.41 -1.36
C GLU A 23 -0.11 21.30 -0.17
N MET A 24 0.09 20.80 1.05
CA MET A 24 0.04 21.64 2.26
C MET A 24 1.02 22.80 2.14
N PHE A 25 2.24 22.54 1.64
CA PHE A 25 3.28 23.54 1.53
C PHE A 25 2.97 24.60 0.47
N VAL A 26 2.42 24.20 -0.68
CA VAL A 26 2.09 25.12 -1.78
C VAL A 26 0.80 25.90 -1.52
N GLY A 27 -0.24 25.24 -0.99
CA GLY A 27 -1.60 25.77 -0.92
C GLY A 27 -2.10 26.11 0.49
N GLY A 28 -1.36 25.77 1.54
CA GLY A 28 -1.78 25.99 2.93
C GLY A 28 -3.01 25.18 3.36
N LYS A 29 -3.41 24.17 2.58
CA LYS A 29 -4.57 23.33 2.86
C LYS A 29 -4.33 22.41 4.05
N ASP A 30 -5.41 22.04 4.74
CA ASP A 30 -5.39 21.06 5.82
C ASP A 30 -5.14 19.63 5.29
N PRO A 31 -4.31 18.81 5.97
CA PRO A 31 -4.01 17.46 5.54
C PRO A 31 -5.23 16.53 5.51
N GLN A 32 -6.20 16.66 6.44
CA GLN A 32 -7.39 15.81 6.42
C GLN A 32 -8.26 16.13 5.20
N ALA A 33 -8.45 17.42 4.91
CA ALA A 33 -9.19 17.84 3.73
C ALA A 33 -8.57 17.31 2.43
N LEU A 34 -7.23 17.36 2.30
CA LEU A 34 -6.52 16.81 1.15
C LEU A 34 -6.69 15.29 1.00
N ILE A 35 -6.68 14.56 2.11
CA ILE A 35 -6.86 13.10 2.10
C ILE A 35 -8.26 12.72 1.62
N GLU A 36 -9.28 13.45 2.07
CA GLU A 36 -10.67 13.23 1.66
C GLU A 36 -10.90 13.63 0.20
N GLU A 37 -10.43 14.82 -0.21
CA GLU A 37 -10.53 15.33 -1.59
C GLU A 37 -9.90 14.37 -2.61
N LYS A 38 -8.79 13.73 -2.23
CA LYS A 38 -8.02 12.84 -3.11
C LYS A 38 -8.31 11.36 -2.91
N GLY A 39 -9.15 11.01 -1.93
CA GLY A 39 -9.43 9.62 -1.58
C GLY A 39 -8.18 8.84 -1.15
N LEU A 40 -7.23 9.47 -0.46
CA LEU A 40 -5.95 8.84 -0.10
C LEU A 40 -6.03 7.93 1.14
N ALA A 41 -7.23 7.69 1.66
CA ALA A 41 -7.42 6.86 2.84
C ALA A 41 -6.86 5.44 2.63
N GLN A 42 -6.12 4.96 3.63
CA GLN A 42 -5.52 3.63 3.59
C GLN A 42 -6.59 2.55 3.78
N ILE A 43 -6.64 1.60 2.85
CA ILE A 43 -7.43 0.38 2.94
C ILE A 43 -6.71 -0.59 3.86
N SER A 44 -7.34 -0.91 5.00
CA SER A 44 -6.87 -1.92 5.95
C SER A 44 -7.85 -3.09 6.11
N ASP A 45 -8.89 -3.15 5.28
CA ASP A 45 -9.78 -4.31 5.21
C ASP A 45 -9.02 -5.51 4.61
N GLU A 46 -8.87 -6.59 5.40
CA GLU A 46 -8.10 -7.75 4.98
C GLU A 46 -8.68 -8.44 3.75
N SER A 47 -10.01 -8.43 3.59
CA SER A 47 -10.69 -9.09 2.45
C SER A 47 -10.42 -8.34 1.14
N ALA A 48 -10.50 -7.01 1.17
CA ALA A 48 -10.15 -6.16 0.04
C ALA A 48 -8.66 -6.31 -0.33
N ILE A 49 -7.78 -6.33 0.67
CA ILE A 49 -6.34 -6.52 0.44
C ILE A 49 -6.06 -7.91 -0.15
N ALA A 50 -6.68 -8.97 0.40
CA ALA A 50 -6.55 -10.32 -0.12
C ALA A 50 -6.94 -10.40 -1.61
N GLY A 51 -8.00 -9.70 -2.02
CA GLY A 51 -8.39 -9.61 -3.43
C GLY A 51 -7.31 -8.97 -4.32
N PHE A 52 -6.57 -7.97 -3.84
CA PHE A 52 -5.42 -7.43 -4.59
C PHE A 52 -4.24 -8.40 -4.62
N VAL A 53 -3.99 -9.11 -3.50
CA VAL A 53 -2.93 -10.11 -3.41
C VAL A 53 -3.17 -11.25 -4.41
N ASP A 54 -4.40 -11.78 -4.46
CA ASP A 54 -4.76 -12.88 -5.35
C ASP A 54 -4.54 -12.50 -6.81
N LYS A 55 -5.01 -11.32 -7.22
CA LYS A 55 -4.77 -10.78 -8.57
C LYS A 55 -3.28 -10.64 -8.88
N ALA A 56 -2.46 -10.21 -7.90
CA ALA A 56 -1.03 -10.06 -8.11
C ALA A 56 -0.32 -11.42 -8.25
N ILE A 57 -0.74 -12.44 -7.50
CA ILE A 57 -0.22 -13.81 -7.61
C ILE A 57 -0.59 -14.40 -8.97
N GLU A 58 -1.87 -14.31 -9.37
CA GLU A 58 -2.38 -14.82 -10.65
C GLU A 58 -1.71 -14.16 -11.85
N ALA A 59 -1.47 -12.84 -11.79
CA ALA A 59 -0.84 -12.10 -12.88
C ALA A 59 0.68 -12.33 -13.00
N ASN A 60 1.34 -12.90 -11.97
CA ASN A 60 2.80 -13.01 -11.91
C ASN A 60 3.28 -14.41 -11.50
N PRO A 61 2.87 -15.49 -12.21
CA PRO A 61 3.19 -16.86 -11.82
C PRO A 61 4.69 -17.16 -11.79
N MET A 62 5.48 -16.55 -12.68
CA MET A 62 6.94 -16.70 -12.68
C MET A 62 7.58 -16.13 -11.42
N VAL A 63 7.15 -14.95 -10.96
CA VAL A 63 7.67 -14.31 -9.74
C VAL A 63 7.33 -15.12 -8.50
N VAL A 64 6.14 -15.71 -8.48
CA VAL A 64 5.70 -16.64 -7.42
C VAL A 64 6.60 -17.88 -7.39
N ALA A 65 6.92 -18.47 -8.54
CA ALA A 65 7.83 -19.61 -8.63
C ALA A 65 9.25 -19.26 -8.16
N GLU A 66 9.78 -18.10 -8.56
CA GLU A 66 11.08 -17.61 -8.10
C GLU A 66 11.13 -17.43 -6.57
N TYR A 67 10.07 -16.86 -5.98
CA TYR A 67 9.97 -16.70 -4.53
C TYR A 67 9.99 -18.06 -3.82
N LYS A 68 9.21 -19.02 -4.31
CA LYS A 68 9.17 -20.40 -3.78
C LYS A 68 10.49 -21.15 -3.96
N ALA A 69 11.27 -20.82 -4.98
CA ALA A 69 12.63 -21.33 -5.19
C ALA A 69 13.68 -20.68 -4.27
N GLY A 70 13.28 -19.78 -3.36
CA GLY A 70 14.15 -19.16 -2.35
C GLY A 70 14.64 -17.76 -2.68
N LYS A 71 14.26 -17.18 -3.84
CA LYS A 71 14.61 -15.81 -4.21
C LYS A 71 13.71 -14.80 -3.49
N LYS A 72 13.98 -14.57 -2.21
CA LYS A 72 13.16 -13.73 -1.31
C LYS A 72 12.90 -12.32 -1.83
N GLN A 73 13.78 -11.75 -2.66
CA GLN A 73 13.63 -10.43 -3.27
C GLN A 73 12.41 -10.33 -4.21
N ALA A 74 11.95 -11.46 -4.77
CA ALA A 74 10.77 -11.53 -5.64
C ALA A 74 9.49 -11.04 -4.93
N ILE A 75 9.41 -11.14 -3.59
CA ILE A 75 8.25 -10.65 -2.84
C ILE A 75 8.08 -9.14 -2.94
N GLY A 76 9.19 -8.38 -2.99
CA GLY A 76 9.14 -6.92 -3.09
C GLY A 76 8.51 -6.44 -4.40
N PHE A 77 8.69 -7.20 -5.47
CA PHE A 77 8.03 -6.94 -6.75
C PHE A 77 6.51 -7.12 -6.64
N LEU A 78 6.05 -8.24 -6.04
CA LEU A 78 4.63 -8.51 -5.84
C LEU A 78 3.97 -7.45 -4.95
N VAL A 79 4.64 -7.05 -3.86
CA VAL A 79 4.20 -5.93 -3.02
C VAL A 79 4.07 -4.65 -3.85
N GLY A 80 5.05 -4.35 -4.71
CA GLY A 80 5.00 -3.20 -5.61
C GLY A 80 3.79 -3.22 -6.56
N GLN A 81 3.46 -4.39 -7.13
CA GLN A 81 2.28 -4.56 -7.99
C GLN A 81 0.98 -4.34 -7.22
N ILE A 82 0.87 -4.88 -6.00
CA ILE A 82 -0.30 -4.73 -5.13
C ILE A 82 -0.49 -3.25 -4.74
N MET A 83 0.60 -2.57 -4.37
CA MET A 83 0.56 -1.14 -4.05
C MET A 83 0.18 -0.31 -5.27
N LYS A 84 0.60 -0.68 -6.48
CA LYS A 84 0.16 0.01 -7.71
C LYS A 84 -1.33 -0.21 -7.98
N ALA A 85 -1.81 -1.45 -7.87
CA ALA A 85 -3.21 -1.80 -8.11
C ALA A 85 -4.17 -1.11 -7.14
N SER A 86 -3.75 -0.93 -5.89
CA SER A 86 -4.50 -0.20 -4.86
C SER A 86 -4.24 1.31 -4.85
N ARG A 87 -3.52 1.85 -5.86
CA ARG A 87 -3.12 3.28 -5.91
C ARG A 87 -2.40 3.77 -4.64
N GLY A 88 -1.67 2.88 -3.98
CA GLY A 88 -0.95 3.14 -2.74
C GLY A 88 -1.83 3.13 -1.49
N GLN A 89 -3.12 2.81 -1.62
CA GLN A 89 -4.08 2.79 -0.52
C GLN A 89 -3.98 1.51 0.31
N ALA A 90 -3.58 0.36 -0.25
CA ALA A 90 -3.49 -0.85 0.55
C ALA A 90 -2.44 -0.68 1.67
N ASN A 91 -2.79 -1.13 2.88
CA ASN A 91 -1.87 -1.09 4.01
C ASN A 91 -0.66 -2.00 3.73
N PRO A 92 0.57 -1.45 3.66
CA PRO A 92 1.75 -2.21 3.25
C PRO A 92 2.14 -3.32 4.24
N LYS A 93 1.78 -3.19 5.53
CA LYS A 93 2.03 -4.24 6.53
C LYS A 93 1.13 -5.44 6.25
N LEU A 94 -0.18 -5.21 6.13
CA LEU A 94 -1.16 -6.25 5.84
C LEU A 94 -0.92 -6.90 4.47
N VAL A 95 -0.53 -6.12 3.46
CA VAL A 95 -0.14 -6.66 2.15
C VAL A 95 1.00 -7.67 2.29
N ASN A 96 2.07 -7.33 3.01
CA ASN A 96 3.18 -8.24 3.24
C ASN A 96 2.76 -9.49 4.03
N GLU A 97 1.97 -9.33 5.08
CA GLU A 97 1.49 -10.44 5.91
C GLU A 97 0.61 -11.41 5.11
N ILE A 98 -0.38 -10.92 4.38
CA ILE A 98 -1.30 -11.73 3.57
C ILE A 98 -0.54 -12.41 2.42
N LEU A 99 0.34 -11.68 1.75
CA LEU A 99 1.15 -12.22 0.66
C LEU A 99 2.08 -13.33 1.16
N GLN A 100 2.76 -13.15 2.29
CA GLN A 100 3.59 -14.21 2.88
C GLN A 100 2.74 -15.42 3.27
N LYS A 101 1.59 -15.23 3.93
CA LYS A 101 0.67 -16.32 4.30
C LYS A 101 0.20 -17.14 3.09
N LYS A 102 -0.03 -16.50 1.93
CA LYS A 102 -0.48 -17.19 0.70
C LYS A 102 0.64 -17.88 -0.07
N LEU A 103 1.90 -17.47 0.15
CA LEU A 103 3.05 -17.98 -0.60
C LEU A 103 3.94 -18.96 0.18
N GLN A 104 3.79 -19.02 1.51
CA GLN A 104 4.38 -20.04 2.37
C GLN A 104 3.79 -21.43 2.13
#